data_AF-A0A8S2ZX08-F1
#
_entry.id   AF-A0A8S2ZX08-F1
#
_cell.length_a   1.000
_cell.length_b   1.000
_cell.length_c   1.000
_cell.angle_alpha   90.00
_cell.angle_beta   90.00
_cell.angle_gamma   90.00
#
_symmetry.space_group_name_H-M   'P 1'
#
loop_
_entity.id
_entity.type
_entity.pdbx_description
1 polymer ?
#
loop_
_entity_poly.entity_id
_entity_poly.type
_entity_poly.pdbx_seq_one_letter_code
_entity_poly.pdbx_strand_id
1 'polypeptide(L)' 'QRQLLIEIKKPEYHSKHNKSISSIVLATLKSYNLTQSTDPIILQTFHIEELMNIRKNLSSQLRLFALMTWNYVGESSSDY' A
#
# COMPACT_ATOMS: atom_id res chain seq x y z
N GLN A 1 2.23 16.06 -15.16
CA GLN A 1 3.41 15.59 -14.40
C GLN A 1 3.32 14.08 -14.27
N ARG A 2 4.42 13.32 -14.49
CA ARG A 2 4.38 11.84 -14.38
C ARG A 2 4.32 11.43 -12.91
N GLN A 3 3.50 10.43 -12.60
CA GLN A 3 3.37 9.85 -11.25
C GLN A 3 3.80 8.38 -11.29
N LEU A 4 4.41 7.91 -10.19
CA LEU A 4 4.73 6.51 -9.98
C LEU A 4 3.61 5.87 -9.15
N LEU A 5 3.02 4.81 -9.71
CA LEU A 5 2.00 3.99 -9.05
C LEU A 5 2.68 2.74 -8.49
N ILE A 6 2.62 2.54 -7.19
CA ILE A 6 3.25 1.39 -6.53
C ILE A 6 2.14 0.54 -5.93
N GLU A 7 1.99 -0.68 -6.44
CA GLU A 7 1.05 -1.64 -5.89
C GLU A 7 1.69 -2.47 -4.77
N ILE A 8 1.07 -2.48 -3.60
CA ILE A 8 1.38 -3.45 -2.54
C ILE A 8 0.62 -4.75 -2.85
N LYS A 9 1.34 -5.77 -3.33
CA LYS A 9 0.76 -7.09 -3.60
C LYS A 9 0.60 -7.90 -2.31
N LYS A 10 -0.61 -8.45 -2.11
CA LYS A 10 -0.92 -9.49 -1.10
C LYS A 10 -0.24 -9.26 0.26
N PRO A 11 -0.49 -8.11 0.93
CA PRO A 11 0.15 -7.80 2.23
C PRO A 11 -0.11 -8.88 3.29
N GLU A 12 -1.29 -9.50 3.26
CA GLU A 12 -1.67 -10.66 4.07
C GLU A 12 -0.70 -11.86 3.93
N TYR A 13 -0.20 -12.15 2.72
CA TYR A 13 0.78 -13.22 2.49
C TYR A 13 2.10 -12.88 3.17
N HIS A 14 2.57 -11.63 3.02
CA HIS A 14 3.82 -11.19 3.64
C HIS A 14 3.73 -11.20 5.17
N SER A 15 2.60 -10.76 5.73
CA SER A 15 2.34 -10.78 7.16
C SER A 15 2.40 -12.20 7.76
N LYS A 16 1.81 -13.18 7.08
CA LYS A 16 1.92 -14.62 7.47
C LYS A 16 3.36 -15.13 7.53
N HIS A 17 4.28 -14.48 6.83
CA HIS A 17 5.72 -14.80 6.84
C HIS A 17 6.53 -13.82 7.70
N ASN A 18 5.89 -13.13 8.64
CA ASN A 18 6.50 -12.15 9.55
C ASN A 18 7.19 -10.98 8.83
N LYS A 19 6.70 -10.60 7.64
CA LYS A 19 7.22 -9.45 6.87
C LYS A 19 6.13 -8.40 6.67
N SER A 20 6.41 -7.16 7.06
CA SER A 20 5.57 -6.01 6.71
C SER A 20 6.04 -5.40 5.38
N ILE A 21 5.42 -5.80 4.27
CA ILE A 21 5.78 -5.28 2.94
C ILE A 21 5.59 -3.77 2.85
N SER A 22 4.52 -3.23 3.44
CA SER A 22 4.25 -1.80 3.44
C SER A 22 5.29 -1.01 4.21
N SER A 23 5.75 -1.51 5.37
CA SER A 23 6.83 -0.85 6.12
C SER A 23 8.13 -0.80 5.31
N ILE A 24 8.46 -1.88 4.58
CA ILE A 24 9.65 -1.93 3.72
C ILE A 24 9.55 -0.93 2.57
N VAL A 25 8.39 -0.86 1.90
CA VAL A 25 8.16 0.09 0.80
C VAL A 25 8.24 1.53 1.31
N LEU A 26 7.58 1.85 2.44
CA LEU A 26 7.63 3.18 3.03
C LEU A 26 9.05 3.57 3.46
N ALA A 27 9.82 2.65 4.06
CA ALA A 27 11.22 2.89 4.41
C ALA A 27 12.08 3.16 3.16
N THR A 28 11.83 2.41 2.08
CA THR A 28 12.51 2.61 0.79
C THR A 28 12.19 3.98 0.22
N LEU A 29 10.91 4.37 0.16
CA LEU A 29 10.52 5.70 -0.34
C LEU A 29 11.09 6.84 0.53
N LYS A 30 11.12 6.64 1.85
CA LYS A 30 11.71 7.60 2.79
C LYS A 30 13.21 7.80 2.53
N SER A 31 13.98 6.78 2.13
CA SER A 31 15.40 6.97 1.79
C SER A 31 15.63 7.85 0.56
N TYR A 32 14.60 8.05 -0.27
CA TYR A 32 14.60 8.98 -1.40
C TYR A 32 13.89 10.31 -1.08
N ASN A 33 13.54 10.57 0.18
CA ASN A 33 12.77 11.74 0.63
C ASN A 33 11.35 11.84 0.02
N LEU A 34 10.74 10.70 -0.34
CA LEU A 34 9.40 10.62 -0.92
C LEU A 34 8.38 10.20 0.14
N THR A 35 7.92 11.15 0.97
CA THR A 35 7.03 10.87 2.10
C THR A 35 5.75 11.71 2.12
N GLN A 36 5.65 12.74 1.27
CA GLN A 36 4.62 13.77 1.33
C GLN A 36 3.45 13.47 0.39
N SER A 37 2.27 14.00 0.74
CA SER A 37 1.08 13.92 -0.11
C SER A 37 1.22 14.67 -1.43
N THR A 38 2.23 15.54 -1.58
CA THR A 38 2.58 16.28 -2.80
C THR A 38 3.57 15.53 -3.69
N ASP A 39 4.23 14.48 -3.18
CA ASP A 39 5.20 13.72 -3.95
C ASP A 39 4.50 12.98 -5.11
N PRO A 40 5.19 12.71 -6.23
CA PRO A 40 4.60 12.07 -7.39
C PRO A 40 4.41 10.54 -7.19
N ILE A 41 4.03 10.11 -5.98
CA ILE A 41 3.80 8.71 -5.60
C ILE A 41 2.33 8.49 -5.24
N ILE A 42 1.77 7.38 -5.72
CA ILE A 42 0.52 6.81 -5.20
C ILE A 42 0.80 5.38 -4.78
N LEU A 43 0.47 5.03 -3.55
CA LEU A 43 0.42 3.64 -3.10
C LEU A 43 -0.98 3.09 -3.35
N GLN A 44 -1.06 1.89 -3.90
CA GLN A 44 -2.32 1.23 -4.22
C GLN A 44 -2.30 -0.24 -3.80
N THR A 45 -3.45 -0.82 -3.47
CA THR A 45 -3.58 -2.26 -3.19
C THR A 45 -5.04 -2.68 -3.24
N PHE A 46 -5.28 -3.97 -3.47
CA PHE A 46 -6.60 -4.60 -3.35
C PHE A 46 -7.00 -4.88 -1.90
N HIS A 47 -6.09 -4.73 -0.91
CA HIS A 47 -6.39 -5.04 0.49
C HIS A 47 -6.68 -3.76 1.30
N ILE A 48 -7.96 -3.45 1.55
CA ILE A 48 -8.38 -2.17 2.15
C ILE A 48 -7.85 -1.99 3.58
N GLU A 49 -7.74 -3.06 4.34
CA GLU A 49 -7.20 -3.05 5.70
C GLU A 49 -5.73 -2.64 5.70
N GLU A 50 -4.99 -2.94 4.63
CA GLU A 50 -3.60 -2.50 4.51
C GLU A 50 -3.51 -1.00 4.25
N LEU A 51 -4.42 -0.42 3.47
CA LEU A 51 -4.48 1.04 3.31
C LEU A 51 -4.78 1.74 4.63
N MET A 52 -5.69 1.17 5.43
CA MET A 52 -5.96 1.67 6.79
C MET A 52 -4.72 1.56 7.69
N ASN A 53 -4.02 0.43 7.64
CA ASN A 53 -2.77 0.21 8.38
C ASN A 53 -1.70 1.25 7.99
N ILE A 54 -1.49 1.46 6.67
CA ILE A 54 -0.54 2.44 6.13
C ILE A 54 -0.87 3.85 6.63
N ARG A 55 -2.15 4.24 6.63
CA ARG A 55 -2.57 5.58 7.07
C ARG A 55 -2.49 5.76 8.58
N LYS A 56 -3.06 4.82 9.35
CA LYS A 56 -3.30 5.00 10.79
C LYS A 56 -2.09 4.54 11.62
N ASN A 57 -1.56 3.37 11.33
CA ASN A 57 -0.53 2.73 12.17
C ASN A 57 0.88 3.06 11.69
N LEU A 58 1.10 3.16 10.38
CA LEU A 58 2.39 3.55 9.79
C LEU A 58 2.49 5.07 9.54
N SER A 59 1.42 5.82 9.85
CA SER A 59 1.35 7.28 9.77
C SER A 59 1.82 7.88 8.44
N SER A 60 1.63 7.16 7.33
CA SER A 60 2.07 7.64 6.01
C SER A 60 1.20 8.81 5.53
N GLN A 61 1.84 9.83 4.93
CA GLN A 61 1.17 10.97 4.31
C GLN A 61 0.95 10.80 2.81
N LEU A 62 1.53 9.77 2.19
CA LEU A 62 1.40 9.48 0.77
C LEU A 62 -0.06 9.31 0.33
N ARG A 63 -0.35 9.57 -0.94
CA ARG A 63 -1.67 9.31 -1.51
C ARG A 63 -1.92 7.80 -1.60
N LEU A 64 -3.11 7.37 -1.20
CA LEU A 64 -3.51 5.97 -1.08
C LEU A 64 -4.73 5.69 -1.95
N PHE A 65 -4.66 4.70 -2.83
CA PHE A 65 -5.74 4.32 -3.75
C PHE A 65 -6.17 2.88 -3.51
N ALA A 66 -7.47 2.67 -3.26
CA ALA A 66 -8.04 1.34 -3.20
C ALA A 66 -8.23 0.79 -4.61
N LEU A 67 -7.66 -0.38 -4.89
CA LEU A 67 -7.99 -1.15 -6.07
C LEU A 67 -9.15 -2.08 -5.75
N MET A 68 -10.03 -2.30 -6.72
CA MET A 68 -11.19 -3.17 -6.57
C MET A 68 -11.29 -4.10 -7.76
N THR A 69 -11.68 -5.33 -7.50
CA THR A 69 -12.03 -6.35 -8.50
C THR A 69 -13.06 -7.27 -7.87
N TRP A 70 -13.58 -8.22 -8.64
CA TRP A 70 -14.52 -9.20 -8.12
C TRP A 70 -13.85 -10.16 -7.12
N ASN A 71 -14.54 -10.47 -6.01
CA ASN A 71 -13.99 -11.32 -4.93
C ASN A 71 -13.56 -12.71 -5.43
N TYR A 72 -14.24 -13.26 -6.46
CA TYR A 72 -13.88 -14.56 -7.05
C TYR A 72 -12.50 -14.57 -7.74
N VAL A 73 -11.92 -13.41 -8.05
CA VAL A 73 -10.56 -13.30 -8.61
C VAL A 73 -9.50 -13.61 -7.54
N GLY A 74 -9.82 -13.37 -6.25
CA GLY A 74 -8.91 -13.68 -5.14
C GLY A 74 -7.65 -12.81 -5.09
N GLU A 75 -7.75 -11.52 -5.46
CA GLU A 75 -6.63 -10.57 -5.36
C GLU A 75 -6.28 -10.18 -3.91
N SER A 76 -7.24 -10.26 -2.99
CA SER A 76 -7.04 -10.00 -1.56
C SER A 76 -8.05 -10.77 -0.71
N SER A 77 -7.82 -10.84 0.60
CA SER A 77 -8.81 -11.35 1.55
C SER A 77 -9.92 -10.36 1.92
N SER A 78 -9.83 -9.11 1.49
CA SER A 78 -10.89 -8.11 1.72
C SER A 78 -12.14 -8.47 0.90
N ASP A 79 -13.31 -8.30 1.50
CA ASP A 79 -14.61 -8.58 0.89
C ASP A 79 -15.27 -7.25 0.48
N TYR A 80 -15.63 -7.14 -0.81
CA TYR A 80 -16.21 -5.94 -1.43
C TYR A 80 -17.55 -6.24 -2.12
#